data_AF-A0A3D5B4E2-F1
#
_entry.id   AF-A0A3D5B4E2-F1
#
_cell.length_a   1.000
_cell.length_b   1.000
_cell.length_c   1.000
_cell.angle_alpha   90.00
_cell.angle_beta   90.00
_cell.angle_gamma   90.00
#
_symmetry.space_group_name_H-M   'P 1'
#
loop_
_entity.id
_entity.type
_entity.pdbx_description
1 polymer ?
#
loop_
_entity_poly.entity_id
_entity_poly.type
_entity_poly.pdbx_seq_one_letter_code
_entity_poly.pdbx_strand_id
1 'polypeptide(L)'
;FEDIAALVNKWKTFYGSHGVNVYENPSPGNKAGGITTLEEKSLGCVQKSGKGEVKQVLNELERVSERGLNVIESPGNDIIACTTLAATGCSAILFSTGRGTPLGGVVPTLKIASNSPLAAKKKGWIDFDAGAMLTAPDTDTIVNDLYNLVLDVIEGKKTTSELRGDKQIAILKTGVTL
;
A
#
# COMPACT_ATOMS: atom_id res chain seq x y z
N PHE A 1 13.91 14.98 -7.64
CA PHE A 1 14.32 15.24 -6.23
C PHE A 1 13.48 16.37 -5.65
N GLU A 2 13.49 17.56 -6.25
CA GLU A 2 12.70 18.72 -5.80
C GLU A 2 11.22 18.40 -5.61
N ASP A 3 10.58 17.71 -6.56
CA ASP A 3 9.14 17.40 -6.45
C ASP A 3 8.81 16.48 -5.26
N ILE A 4 9.71 15.55 -4.93
CA ILE A 4 9.57 14.68 -3.75
C ILE A 4 9.72 15.50 -2.48
N ALA A 5 10.71 16.40 -2.43
CA ALA A 5 10.91 17.29 -1.29
C ALA A 5 9.71 18.23 -1.09
N ALA A 6 9.15 18.76 -2.18
CA ALA A 6 7.94 19.57 -2.17
C ALA A 6 6.75 18.79 -1.63
N LEU A 7 6.54 17.55 -2.09
CA LEU A 7 5.49 16.66 -1.58
C LEU A 7 5.61 16.41 -0.06
N VAL A 8 6.82 16.08 0.41
CA VAL A 8 7.07 15.85 1.85
C VAL A 8 6.79 17.12 2.65
N ASN A 9 7.24 18.27 2.18
CA ASN A 9 7.03 19.54 2.87
C ASN A 9 5.55 19.96 2.88
N LYS A 10 4.81 19.69 1.80
CA LYS A 10 3.35 19.90 1.74
C LYS A 10 2.63 19.15 2.85
N TRP A 11 2.94 17.86 3.05
CA TRP A 11 2.36 17.07 4.14
C TRP A 11 2.79 17.54 5.52
N LYS A 12 4.06 17.94 5.71
CA LYS A 12 4.53 18.53 6.98
C LYS A 12 3.73 19.79 7.32
N THR A 13 3.53 20.68 6.36
CA THR A 13 2.72 21.89 6.53
C THR A 13 1.27 21.55 6.84
N PHE A 14 0.67 20.59 6.13
CA PHE A 14 -0.70 20.14 6.36
C PHE A 14 -0.89 19.61 7.78
N TYR A 15 -0.05 18.69 8.25
CA TYR A 15 -0.17 18.17 9.62
C TYR A 15 0.13 19.24 10.68
N GLY A 16 1.12 20.10 10.42
CA GLY A 16 1.47 21.22 11.30
C GLY A 16 0.33 22.20 11.49
N SER A 17 -0.41 22.54 10.42
CA SER A 17 -1.57 23.46 10.52
C SER A 17 -2.76 22.85 11.27
N HIS A 18 -2.80 21.52 11.43
CA HIS A 18 -3.82 20.80 12.21
C HIS A 18 -3.33 20.41 13.61
N GLY A 19 -2.18 20.91 14.05
CA GLY A 19 -1.64 20.63 15.39
C GLY A 19 -1.13 19.20 15.59
N VAL A 20 -0.87 18.46 14.51
CA VAL A 20 -0.38 17.07 14.57
C VAL A 20 1.15 17.06 14.53
N ASN A 21 1.76 16.42 15.54
CA ASN A 21 3.21 16.16 15.53
C ASN A 21 3.54 14.99 14.58
N VAL A 22 4.33 15.26 13.54
CA VAL A 22 4.68 14.30 12.49
C VAL A 22 5.83 13.34 12.86
N TYR A 23 6.46 13.50 14.02
CA TYR A 23 7.67 12.76 14.41
C TYR A 23 7.45 11.62 15.40
N GLU A 24 6.24 11.41 15.90
CA GLU A 24 5.95 10.37 16.90
C GLU A 24 5.27 9.15 16.30
N ASN A 25 5.74 7.94 16.63
CA ASN A 25 5.06 6.69 16.26
C ASN A 25 3.82 6.49 17.14
N PRO A 26 2.60 6.76 16.63
CA PRO A 26 1.46 6.98 17.52
C PRO A 26 0.71 5.69 17.84
N SER A 27 0.85 4.64 17.02
CA SER A 27 -0.02 3.47 17.15
C SER A 27 0.57 2.38 18.07
N PRO A 28 -0.15 1.94 19.12
CA PRO A 28 0.27 0.84 19.99
C PRO A 28 0.63 -0.44 19.23
N GLY A 29 -0.10 -0.73 18.16
CA GLY A 29 0.14 -1.91 17.32
C GLY A 29 1.47 -1.90 16.55
N ASN A 30 2.08 -0.73 16.30
CA ASN A 30 3.42 -0.68 15.69
C ASN A 30 4.49 -1.01 16.74
N LYS A 31 4.37 -0.45 17.96
CA LYS A 31 5.28 -0.73 19.07
C LYS A 31 5.25 -2.21 19.46
N ALA A 32 4.05 -2.79 19.60
CA ALA A 32 3.89 -4.22 19.88
C ALA A 32 4.41 -5.12 18.72
N GLY A 33 4.43 -4.60 17.50
CA GLY A 33 4.99 -5.27 16.33
C GLY A 33 6.50 -5.11 16.17
N GLY A 34 7.20 -4.53 17.14
CA GLY A 34 8.65 -4.35 17.14
C GLY A 34 9.17 -3.10 16.43
N ILE A 35 8.29 -2.23 15.91
CA ILE A 35 8.69 -0.98 15.26
C ILE A 35 9.03 0.05 16.33
N THR A 36 10.31 0.41 16.40
CA THR A 36 10.84 1.32 17.41
C THR A 36 10.64 2.79 17.04
N THR A 37 10.80 3.13 15.75
CA THR A 37 10.71 4.51 15.26
C THR A 37 9.85 4.65 13.99
N LEU A 38 9.43 5.87 13.66
CA LEU A 38 8.73 6.11 12.39
C LEU A 38 9.67 6.01 11.18
N GLU A 39 10.95 6.30 11.40
CA GLU A 39 12.01 6.19 10.40
C GLU A 39 12.19 4.74 9.98
N GLU A 40 12.25 3.80 10.95
CA GLU A 40 12.32 2.36 10.68
C GLU A 40 11.13 1.89 9.83
N LYS A 41 9.93 2.32 10.19
CA LYS A 41 8.71 2.03 9.42
C LYS A 41 8.79 2.63 8.01
N SER A 42 9.25 3.87 7.89
CA SER A 42 9.37 4.58 6.62
C SER A 42 10.39 3.91 5.70
N LEU A 43 11.51 3.44 6.25
CA LEU A 43 12.52 2.67 5.53
C LEU A 43 11.94 1.36 4.98
N GLY A 44 11.15 0.63 5.77
CA GLY A 44 10.42 -0.54 5.28
C GLY A 44 9.39 -0.19 4.21
N CYS A 45 8.73 0.96 4.32
CA CYS A 45 7.78 1.41 3.32
C CYS A 45 8.41 1.68 1.95
N VAL A 46 9.57 2.34 1.92
CA VAL A 46 10.26 2.67 0.66
C VAL A 46 10.83 1.44 -0.04
N GLN A 47 11.11 0.33 0.66
CA GLN A 47 11.55 -0.92 -0.01
C GLN A 47 10.57 -1.41 -1.09
N LYS A 48 9.28 -1.07 -0.98
CA LYS A 48 8.27 -1.43 -1.99
C LYS A 48 8.50 -0.77 -3.35
N SER A 49 9.25 0.33 -3.42
CA SER A 49 9.60 0.96 -4.69
C SER A 49 10.72 0.23 -5.45
N GLY A 50 11.36 -0.76 -4.81
CA GLY A 50 12.52 -1.45 -5.37
C GLY A 50 13.67 -0.47 -5.63
N LYS A 51 14.37 -0.69 -6.75
CA LYS A 51 15.55 0.10 -7.16
C LYS A 51 15.27 1.04 -8.35
N GLY A 52 14.00 1.19 -8.73
CA GLY A 52 13.61 2.04 -9.86
C GLY A 52 13.86 3.52 -9.56
N GLU A 53 14.22 4.28 -10.59
CA GLU A 53 14.27 5.74 -10.50
C GLU A 53 12.85 6.31 -10.54
N VAL A 54 12.55 7.26 -9.65
CA VAL A 54 11.27 7.98 -9.63
C VAL A 54 11.17 8.84 -10.89
N LYS A 55 10.17 8.55 -11.74
CA LYS A 55 9.95 9.22 -13.02
C LYS A 55 9.02 10.42 -12.91
N GLN A 56 8.02 10.34 -12.04
CA GLN A 56 7.06 11.42 -11.83
C GLN A 56 6.61 11.45 -10.36
N VAL A 57 6.31 12.65 -9.86
CA VAL A 57 5.55 12.87 -8.63
C VAL A 57 4.19 13.43 -9.02
N LEU A 58 3.13 12.70 -8.71
CA LEU A 58 1.75 13.00 -9.06
C LEU A 58 1.05 13.67 -7.88
N ASN A 59 0.25 14.70 -8.15
CA ASN A 59 -0.68 15.24 -7.17
C ASN A 59 -1.86 14.28 -6.94
N GLU A 60 -2.64 14.51 -5.88
CA GLU A 60 -3.83 13.70 -5.60
C GLU A 60 -4.79 13.71 -6.80
N LEU A 61 -5.20 12.52 -7.26
CA LEU A 61 -6.08 12.29 -8.43
C LEU A 61 -5.49 12.66 -9.81
N GLU A 62 -4.21 13.04 -9.88
CA GLU A 62 -3.53 13.22 -11.16
C GLU A 62 -3.36 11.85 -11.85
N ARG A 63 -3.60 11.78 -13.17
CA ARG A 63 -3.43 10.54 -13.94
C ARG A 63 -1.97 10.34 -14.32
N VAL A 64 -1.52 9.09 -14.26
CA VAL A 64 -0.17 8.73 -14.67
C VAL A 64 0.03 8.95 -16.17
N SER A 65 1.13 9.60 -16.54
CA SER A 65 1.53 9.83 -17.95
C SER A 65 2.86 9.18 -18.29
N GLU A 66 3.75 9.00 -17.32
CA GLU A 66 5.08 8.42 -17.52
C GLU A 66 5.15 6.94 -17.12
N ARG A 67 5.89 6.15 -17.90
CA ARG A 67 6.18 4.74 -17.57
C ARG A 67 7.33 4.65 -16.58
N GLY A 68 7.19 3.80 -15.56
CA GLY A 68 8.23 3.54 -14.56
C GLY A 68 7.70 3.66 -13.14
N LEU A 69 8.60 3.90 -12.20
CA LEU A 69 8.22 4.15 -10.80
C LEU A 69 7.71 5.58 -10.67
N ASN A 70 6.43 5.73 -10.32
CA ASN A 70 5.82 7.02 -10.05
C ASN A 70 5.41 7.10 -8.57
N VAL A 71 5.60 8.26 -7.96
CA VAL A 71 5.17 8.54 -6.59
C VAL A 71 3.90 9.37 -6.66
N ILE A 72 2.87 9.00 -5.90
CA ILE A 72 1.62 9.75 -5.85
C ILE A 72 1.39 10.32 -4.46
N GLU A 73 0.95 11.57 -4.43
CA GLU A 73 0.40 12.19 -3.25
C GLU A 73 -0.90 11.49 -2.84
N SER A 74 -0.91 10.92 -1.64
CA SER A 74 -2.12 10.37 -1.03
C SER A 74 -2.03 10.40 0.49
N PRO A 75 -3.16 10.60 1.19
CA PRO A 75 -3.26 10.33 2.63
C PRO A 75 -2.88 8.89 2.96
N GLY A 76 -2.33 8.67 4.17
CA GLY A 76 -1.88 7.35 4.63
C GLY A 76 -2.99 6.39 5.07
N ASN A 77 -4.27 6.76 4.94
CA ASN A 77 -5.38 5.86 5.21
C ASN A 77 -5.51 4.84 4.07
N ASP A 78 -5.58 3.56 4.42
CA ASP A 78 -5.54 2.45 3.46
C ASP A 78 -6.56 2.58 2.32
N ILE A 79 -7.82 2.89 2.61
CA ILE A 79 -8.87 2.92 1.57
C ILE A 79 -8.84 4.21 0.74
N ILE A 80 -8.42 5.32 1.34
CA ILE A 80 -8.20 6.56 0.60
C ILE A 80 -7.04 6.34 -0.38
N ALA A 81 -5.93 5.77 0.07
CA ALA A 81 -4.79 5.46 -0.80
C ALA A 81 -5.15 4.50 -1.94
N CYS A 82 -5.95 3.47 -1.68
CA CYS A 82 -6.42 2.58 -2.75
C CYS A 82 -7.34 3.31 -3.74
N THR A 83 -8.19 4.22 -3.26
CA THR A 83 -9.07 5.03 -4.11
C THR A 83 -8.26 5.97 -4.99
N THR A 84 -7.26 6.64 -4.43
CA THR A 84 -6.36 7.56 -5.16
C THR A 84 -5.56 6.82 -6.23
N LEU A 85 -4.97 5.66 -5.90
CA LEU A 85 -4.28 4.81 -6.88
C LEU A 85 -5.18 4.42 -8.05
N ALA A 86 -6.40 3.97 -7.76
CA ALA A 86 -7.36 3.61 -8.79
C ALA A 86 -7.75 4.81 -9.67
N ALA A 87 -7.99 5.97 -9.08
CA ALA A 87 -8.34 7.20 -9.80
C ALA A 87 -7.20 7.68 -10.73
N THR A 88 -5.95 7.44 -10.34
CA THR A 88 -4.77 7.73 -11.15
C THR A 88 -4.59 6.80 -12.34
N GLY A 89 -5.30 5.67 -12.37
CA GLY A 89 -5.37 4.76 -13.51
C GLY A 89 -4.64 3.43 -13.32
N CYS A 90 -4.34 3.01 -12.08
CA CYS A 90 -3.78 1.67 -11.87
C CYS A 90 -4.82 0.57 -12.16
N SER A 91 -4.41 -0.52 -12.80
CA SER A 91 -5.29 -1.66 -13.09
C SER A 91 -5.39 -2.67 -11.94
N ALA A 92 -4.44 -2.67 -11.02
CA ALA A 92 -4.41 -3.54 -9.85
C ALA A 92 -3.60 -2.88 -8.72
N ILE A 93 -3.90 -3.27 -7.48
CA ILE A 93 -3.23 -2.78 -6.27
C ILE A 93 -2.62 -3.98 -5.53
N LEU A 94 -1.33 -3.90 -5.20
CA LEU A 94 -0.66 -4.88 -4.35
C LEU A 94 -0.65 -4.33 -2.92
N PHE A 95 -1.44 -4.94 -2.05
CA PHE A 95 -1.65 -4.49 -0.68
C PHE A 95 -0.97 -5.44 0.31
N SER A 96 0.17 -5.04 0.87
CA SER A 96 0.84 -5.82 1.91
C SER A 96 0.24 -5.59 3.29
N THR A 97 0.06 -6.65 4.08
CA THR A 97 -0.54 -6.56 5.41
C THR A 97 0.07 -7.55 6.41
N GLY A 98 0.39 -7.05 7.61
CA GLY A 98 0.85 -7.88 8.73
C GLY A 98 -0.27 -8.26 9.71
N ARG A 99 -1.47 -7.65 9.58
CA ARG A 99 -2.62 -7.86 10.48
C ARG A 99 -3.88 -8.40 9.78
N GLY A 100 -3.88 -8.44 8.46
CA GLY A 100 -4.97 -8.95 7.64
C GLY A 100 -6.18 -8.04 7.69
N THR A 101 -6.10 -6.93 6.97
CA THR A 101 -7.24 -6.03 6.72
C THR A 101 -8.20 -6.68 5.71
N PRO A 102 -9.53 -6.60 5.90
CA PRO A 102 -10.51 -7.11 4.94
C PRO A 102 -10.80 -6.12 3.78
N LEU A 103 -10.00 -5.06 3.64
CA LEU A 103 -10.20 -3.98 2.67
C LEU A 103 -10.29 -4.51 1.22
N GLY A 104 -11.17 -3.95 0.40
CA GLY A 104 -11.21 -4.17 -1.05
C GLY A 104 -11.47 -2.85 -1.77
N GLY A 105 -10.67 -2.55 -2.81
CA GLY A 105 -10.82 -1.34 -3.62
C GLY A 105 -11.76 -1.53 -4.81
N VAL A 106 -11.83 -0.51 -5.67
CA VAL A 106 -12.61 -0.54 -6.93
C VAL A 106 -11.90 -1.26 -8.08
N VAL A 107 -10.59 -1.47 -7.95
CA VAL A 107 -9.78 -2.29 -8.84
C VAL A 107 -9.31 -3.55 -8.09
N PRO A 108 -8.95 -4.64 -8.80
CA PRO A 108 -8.38 -5.83 -8.18
C PRO A 108 -7.30 -5.45 -7.16
N THR A 109 -7.49 -5.86 -5.91
CA THR A 109 -6.63 -5.48 -4.80
C THR A 109 -6.08 -6.77 -4.19
N LEU A 110 -4.84 -7.13 -4.53
CA LEU A 110 -4.17 -8.36 -4.12
C LEU A 110 -3.64 -8.24 -2.68
N LYS A 111 -4.03 -9.15 -1.79
CA LYS A 111 -3.64 -9.12 -0.37
C LYS A 111 -2.46 -10.02 -0.14
N ILE A 112 -1.35 -9.40 0.25
CA ILE A 112 -0.07 -10.05 0.47
C ILE A 112 0.18 -10.07 1.98
N ALA A 113 0.08 -11.24 2.61
CA ALA A 113 0.43 -11.38 4.01
C ALA A 113 1.95 -11.31 4.19
N SER A 114 2.41 -10.51 5.16
CA SER A 114 3.84 -10.40 5.48
C SER A 114 4.35 -11.51 6.41
N ASN A 115 3.48 -12.44 6.81
CA ASN A 115 3.82 -13.57 7.68
C ASN A 115 2.88 -14.76 7.43
N SER A 116 3.44 -15.97 7.40
CA SER A 116 2.72 -17.20 7.11
C SER A 116 1.61 -17.56 8.11
N PRO A 117 1.74 -17.29 9.42
CA PRO A 117 0.64 -17.51 10.36
C PRO A 117 -0.62 -16.71 10.00
N LEU A 118 -0.48 -15.46 9.55
CA LEU A 118 -1.60 -14.66 9.08
C LEU A 118 -2.24 -15.27 7.83
N ALA A 119 -1.42 -15.66 6.84
CA ALA A 119 -1.91 -16.27 5.60
C ALA A 119 -2.71 -17.56 5.90
N ALA A 120 -2.19 -18.41 6.79
CA ALA A 120 -2.85 -19.63 7.21
C ALA A 120 -4.15 -19.38 7.99
N LYS A 121 -4.17 -18.37 8.87
CA LYS A 121 -5.33 -18.04 9.71
C LYS A 121 -6.44 -17.33 8.94
N LYS A 122 -6.10 -16.52 7.94
CA LYS A 122 -7.03 -15.68 7.17
C LYS A 122 -7.00 -15.99 5.68
N LYS A 123 -7.02 -17.28 5.31
CA LYS A 123 -7.05 -17.74 3.91
C LYS A 123 -8.17 -17.12 3.09
N GLY A 124 -9.30 -16.82 3.73
CA GLY A 124 -10.43 -16.15 3.09
C GLY A 124 -10.24 -14.66 2.84
N TRP A 125 -9.13 -14.03 3.25
CA TRP A 125 -8.80 -12.61 3.00
C TRP A 125 -7.42 -12.42 2.32
N ILE A 126 -6.55 -13.42 2.34
CA ILE A 126 -5.17 -13.32 1.88
C ILE A 126 -5.03 -14.08 0.55
N ASP A 127 -4.48 -13.39 -0.45
CA ASP A 127 -4.22 -13.96 -1.78
C ASP A 127 -2.82 -14.60 -1.87
N PHE A 128 -1.84 -14.07 -1.13
CA PHE A 128 -0.44 -14.51 -1.20
C PHE A 128 0.26 -14.49 0.17
N ASP A 129 1.09 -15.49 0.44
CA ASP A 129 1.94 -15.56 1.62
C ASP A 129 3.39 -15.17 1.31
N ALA A 130 3.75 -13.91 1.57
CA ALA A 130 5.14 -13.47 1.47
C ALA A 130 5.97 -13.82 2.71
N GLY A 131 5.34 -14.30 3.80
CA GLY A 131 6.04 -14.78 4.99
C GLY A 131 6.90 -16.01 4.72
N ALA A 132 6.54 -16.79 3.69
CA ALA A 132 7.32 -17.95 3.24
C ALA A 132 8.77 -17.59 2.88
N MET A 133 9.05 -16.34 2.50
CA MET A 133 10.41 -15.83 2.25
C MET A 133 11.37 -16.07 3.41
N LEU A 134 10.88 -16.08 4.66
CA LEU A 134 11.73 -16.23 5.85
C LEU A 134 12.26 -17.65 6.04
N THR A 135 11.62 -18.64 5.43
CA THR A 135 11.96 -20.07 5.59
C THR A 135 12.26 -20.76 4.27
N ALA A 136 12.06 -20.09 3.14
CA ALA A 136 12.28 -20.66 1.83
C ALA A 136 13.78 -20.93 1.61
N PRO A 137 14.14 -22.12 1.10
CA PRO A 137 15.52 -22.40 0.71
C PRO A 137 15.94 -21.57 -0.52
N ASP A 138 14.96 -21.19 -1.34
CA ASP A 138 15.12 -20.33 -2.51
C ASP A 138 14.00 -19.29 -2.53
N THR A 139 14.38 -18.00 -2.50
CA THR A 139 13.44 -16.89 -2.55
C THR A 139 12.95 -16.60 -3.95
N ASP A 140 13.67 -16.98 -5.00
CA ASP A 140 13.30 -16.69 -6.39
C ASP A 140 12.01 -17.40 -6.77
N THR A 141 11.80 -18.62 -6.28
CA THR A 141 10.53 -19.33 -6.41
C THR A 141 9.37 -18.51 -5.86
N ILE A 142 9.50 -17.94 -4.66
CA ILE A 142 8.43 -17.13 -4.04
C ILE A 142 8.21 -15.82 -4.81
N VAL A 143 9.27 -15.19 -5.32
CA VAL A 143 9.16 -14.00 -6.18
C VAL A 143 8.41 -14.34 -7.47
N ASN A 144 8.76 -15.45 -8.11
CA ASN A 144 8.12 -15.91 -9.35
C ASN A 144 6.64 -16.26 -9.13
N ASP A 145 6.30 -16.89 -8.00
CA ASP A 145 4.91 -17.19 -7.65
C ASP A 145 4.08 -15.92 -7.49
N LEU A 146 4.62 -14.89 -6.82
CA LEU A 146 3.95 -13.60 -6.69
C LEU A 146 3.80 -12.92 -8.06
N TYR A 147 4.85 -12.95 -8.88
CA TYR A 147 4.84 -12.37 -10.23
C TYR A 147 3.76 -13.02 -11.10
N ASN A 148 3.71 -14.35 -11.14
CA ASN A 148 2.70 -15.10 -11.90
C ASN A 148 1.29 -14.82 -11.37
N LEU A 149 1.10 -14.74 -10.05
CA LEU A 149 -0.19 -14.38 -9.46
C LEU A 149 -0.64 -12.98 -9.87
N VAL A 150 0.26 -12.01 -9.96
CA VAL A 150 -0.06 -10.65 -10.43
C VAL A 150 -0.48 -10.69 -11.90
N LEU A 151 0.21 -11.46 -12.74
CA LEU A 151 -0.18 -11.65 -14.15
C LEU A 151 -1.58 -12.28 -14.27
N ASP A 152 -1.83 -13.37 -13.55
CA ASP A 152 -3.15 -14.03 -13.55
C ASP A 152 -4.27 -13.03 -13.21
N VAL A 153 -4.04 -12.15 -12.23
CA VAL A 153 -5.02 -11.16 -11.77
C VAL A 153 -5.26 -10.09 -12.83
N ILE A 154 -4.22 -9.64 -13.51
CA ILE A 154 -4.34 -8.74 -14.66
C ILE A 154 -5.11 -9.42 -15.80
N GLU A 155 -4.95 -10.73 -15.96
CA GLU A 155 -5.69 -11.56 -16.95
C GLU A 155 -7.12 -11.94 -16.51
N GLY A 156 -7.56 -11.51 -15.33
CA GLY A 156 -8.95 -11.62 -14.88
C GLY A 156 -9.20 -12.65 -13.76
N LYS A 157 -8.16 -13.27 -13.21
CA LYS A 157 -8.28 -14.03 -11.95
C LYS A 157 -8.73 -13.09 -10.83
N LYS A 158 -9.88 -13.38 -10.23
CA LYS A 158 -10.42 -12.55 -9.16
C LYS A 158 -9.58 -12.67 -7.90
N THR A 159 -9.30 -11.52 -7.28
CA THR A 159 -8.75 -11.46 -5.92
C THR A 159 -9.79 -11.89 -4.89
N THR A 160 -9.32 -12.27 -3.71
CA THR A 160 -10.17 -12.71 -2.61
C THR A 160 -11.18 -11.64 -2.19
N SER A 161 -10.80 -10.36 -2.21
CA SER A 161 -11.74 -9.25 -1.97
C SER A 161 -12.84 -9.16 -3.03
N GLU A 162 -12.51 -9.41 -4.30
CA GLU A 162 -13.51 -9.38 -5.36
C GLU A 162 -14.50 -10.54 -5.27
N LEU A 163 -14.02 -11.73 -4.91
CA LEU A 163 -14.88 -12.91 -4.67
C LEU A 163 -15.85 -12.68 -3.51
N ARG A 164 -15.43 -11.90 -2.51
CA ARG A 164 -16.26 -11.51 -1.36
C ARG A 164 -17.19 -10.34 -1.65
N GLY A 165 -17.02 -9.65 -2.77
CA GLY A 165 -17.76 -8.44 -3.11
C GLY A 165 -17.31 -7.20 -2.34
N ASP A 166 -16.14 -7.24 -1.69
CA ASP A 166 -15.59 -6.11 -0.95
C ASP A 166 -15.13 -5.02 -1.95
N LYS A 167 -15.92 -3.96 -2.09
CA LYS A 167 -15.66 -2.83 -3.00
C LYS A 167 -15.92 -1.51 -2.27
N GLN A 168 -14.87 -0.85 -1.83
CA GLN A 168 -14.95 0.36 -1.04
C GLN A 168 -14.31 1.54 -1.79
N ILE A 169 -14.81 2.74 -1.49
CA ILE A 169 -14.28 4.02 -1.96
C ILE A 169 -14.25 4.94 -0.76
N ALA A 170 -13.14 5.64 -0.58
CA ALA A 170 -13.03 6.72 0.39
C ALA A 170 -12.21 7.87 -0.20
N ILE A 171 -12.61 9.09 0.11
CA ILE A 171 -11.94 10.31 -0.33
C ILE A 171 -11.62 11.12 0.92
N LEU A 172 -10.44 11.74 0.98
CA LEU A 172 -10.12 12.64 2.09
C LEU A 172 -11.04 13.86 2.03
N LYS A 173 -11.70 14.13 3.15
CA LYS A 173 -12.53 15.32 3.32
C LYS A 173 -11.85 16.24 4.32
N THR A 174 -11.62 17.48 3.93
CA THR A 174 -10.96 18.52 4.75
C THR A 174 -11.93 19.56 5.30
N GLY A 175 -13.22 19.47 4.96
CA GLY A 175 -14.27 20.39 5.39
C GLY A 175 -15.41 19.69 6.16
N VAL A 176 -16.29 20.50 6.75
CA VAL A 176 -17.48 20.01 7.46
C VAL A 176 -18.41 19.29 6.48
N THR A 177 -18.77 18.06 6.80
CA THR A 177 -19.85 17.33 6.12
C THR A 177 -21.12 17.48 6.93
N LEU A 178 -22.18 17.99 6.30
CA LEU A 178 -23.54 18.03 6.85
C LEU A 178 -24.18 16.63 6.86
#